data_AF-A0A227J2I5-F1
#
_entry.id   AF-A0A227J2I5-F1
#
_cell.length_a   1.000
_cell.length_b   1.000
_cell.length_c   1.000
_cell.angle_alpha   90.00
_cell.angle_beta   90.00
_cell.angle_gamma   90.00
#
_symmetry.space_group_name_H-M   'P 1'
#
loop_
_entity.id
_entity.type
_entity.pdbx_description
1 polymer ?
#
loop_
_entity_poly.entity_id
_entity_poly.type
_entity_poly.pdbx_seq_one_letter_code
_entity_poly.pdbx_strand_id
1 'polypeptide(L)' 'TDMIRGFDRQALHAVMLRFEHPITGEELEFHAPVPDDMVAMTEALRKDTEEYGLPDEF' A
#
# COMPACT_ATOMS: atom_id res chain seq x y z
N THR A 1 -16.32 -7.47 4.24
CA THR A 1 -16.48 -6.00 4.34
C THR A 1 -16.10 -5.41 5.71
N ASP A 2 -16.12 -6.17 6.80
CA ASP A 2 -15.74 -5.65 8.13
C ASP A 2 -14.30 -5.18 8.25
N MET A 3 -13.35 -5.81 7.54
CA MET A 3 -11.95 -5.37 7.50
C MET A 3 -11.76 -3.96 6.91
N ILE A 4 -12.56 -3.58 5.91
CA ILE A 4 -12.51 -2.23 5.31
C ILE A 4 -13.12 -1.20 6.27
N ARG A 5 -14.18 -1.59 6.99
CA ARG A 5 -14.85 -0.74 7.98
C ARG A 5 -13.99 -0.51 9.23
N GLY A 6 -13.08 -1.43 9.53
CA GLY A 6 -12.14 -1.34 10.65
C GLY A 6 -10.82 -0.61 10.34
N PHE A 7 -10.59 -0.19 9.09
CA PHE A 7 -9.38 0.50 8.69
C PHE A 7 -9.50 2.00 9.03
N ASP A 8 -8.86 2.44 10.12
CA ASP A 8 -9.08 3.76 10.74
C ASP A 8 -8.19 4.88 10.20
N ARG A 9 -7.33 4.58 9.22
CA ARG A 9 -6.37 5.51 8.61
C ARG A 9 -6.45 5.49 7.09
N GLN A 10 -5.74 6.41 6.44
CA GLN A 10 -5.62 6.37 4.98
C GLN A 10 -4.79 5.15 4.56
N ALA A 11 -5.24 4.46 3.52
CA ALA A 11 -4.46 3.43 2.84
C ALA A 11 -3.37 4.07 1.95
N LEU A 12 -2.52 4.89 2.57
CA LEU A 12 -1.43 5.62 1.95
C LEU A 12 -0.12 5.30 2.68
N HIS A 13 0.89 4.82 1.96
CA HIS A 13 2.21 4.48 2.51
C HIS A 13 3.31 4.96 1.57
N ALA A 14 4.27 5.73 2.09
CA ALA A 14 5.45 6.14 1.36
C ALA A 14 6.48 5.00 1.40
N VAL A 15 6.47 4.14 0.39
CA VAL A 15 7.34 2.95 0.32
C VAL A 15 8.81 3.29 0.09
N MET A 16 9.09 4.40 -0.61
CA MET A 16 10.44 4.79 -1.02
C MET A 16 10.65 6.29 -0.80
N LEU A 17 11.84 6.62 -0.29
CA LEU A 17 12.34 7.98 -0.18
C LEU A 17 13.72 8.07 -0.83
N ARG A 18 13.88 8.99 -1.79
CA ARG A 18 15.15 9.27 -2.45
C ARG A 18 15.45 10.76 -2.41
N PHE A 19 16.68 11.11 -2.07
CA PHE A 19 17.18 12.49 -2.07
C PHE A 19 18.72 12.53 -2.10
N GLU A 20 19.29 13.67 -2.48
CA GLU A 20 20.75 13.90 -2.42
C GLU A 20 21.18 14.22 -0.98
N HIS A 21 22.24 13.57 -0.51
CA HIS A 21 22.78 13.82 0.82
C HIS A 21 23.33 15.26 0.92
N PRO A 22 22.89 16.06 1.91
CA PRO A 22 23.15 17.51 1.93
C PRO A 22 24.62 17.89 2.15
N ILE A 23 25.46 16.94 2.57
CA ILE A 23 26.89 17.18 2.82
C ILE A 23 27.76 16.51 1.75
N THR A 24 27.40 15.29 1.32
CA THR A 24 28.25 14.48 0.42
C THR A 24 27.83 14.60 -1.04
N GLY A 25 26.59 15.03 -1.32
CA GLY A 25 26.02 15.07 -2.66
C GLY A 25 25.71 13.70 -3.27
N GLU A 26 25.86 12.62 -2.50
CA GLU A 26 25.55 11.27 -2.96
C GLU A 26 24.03 11.05 -2.96
N GLU A 27 23.50 10.38 -3.99
CA GLU A 27 22.10 9.95 -3.99
C GLU A 27 21.88 8.86 -2.94
N LEU A 28 20.94 9.11 -2.03
CA LEU A 28 20.51 8.13 -1.03
C LEU A 28 19.10 7.65 -1.35
N GLU A 29 18.87 6.36 -1.12
CA GLU A 29 17.57 5.71 -1.30
C GLU A 29 17.24 4.85 -0.07
N PHE A 30 16.03 5.01 0.42
CA PHE A 30 15.49 4.30 1.57
C PHE A 30 14.18 3.63 1.19
N HIS A 31 13.95 2.43 1.73
CA HIS A 31 12.71 1.69 1.56
C HIS A 31 12.12 1.32 2.91
N ALA A 32 10.81 1.47 3.04
CA ALA A 32 10.06 1.00 4.20
C ALA A 32 9.11 -0.14 3.75
N PRO A 33 9.11 -1.30 4.43
CA PRO A 33 8.21 -2.39 4.07
C PRO A 33 6.75 -1.92 4.17
N VAL A 34 5.90 -2.51 3.33
CA VAL A 34 4.46 -2.23 3.38
C VAL A 34 3.92 -2.71 4.73
N PRO A 35 3.15 -1.88 5.47
CA PRO A 35 2.54 -2.27 6.73
C PRO A 35 1.61 -3.49 6.62
N ASP A 36 1.62 -4.35 7.63
CA ASP A 36 0.88 -5.63 7.64
C ASP A 36 -0.64 -5.45 7.45
N ASP A 37 -1.19 -4.36 7.96
CA ASP A 37 -2.62 -4.03 7.81
C ASP A 37 -3.00 -3.77 6.34
N MET A 38 -2.14 -3.07 5.59
CA MET A 38 -2.32 -2.81 4.16
C MET A 38 -2.13 -4.06 3.31
N VAL A 39 -1.22 -4.95 3.72
CA VAL A 39 -1.05 -6.27 3.09
C VAL A 39 -2.33 -7.08 3.23
N ALA A 40 -2.82 -7.24 4.47
CA ALA A 40 -4.04 -7.99 4.76
C ALA A 40 -5.27 -7.42 4.03
N MET A 41 -5.39 -6.09 3.97
CA MET A 41 -6.46 -5.42 3.23
C MET A 41 -6.39 -5.71 1.72
N THR A 42 -5.19 -5.63 1.13
CA THR A 42 -4.99 -5.87 -0.30
C THR A 42 -5.30 -7.32 -0.68
N GLU A 43 -4.90 -8.28 0.15
CA GLU A 43 -5.23 -9.70 -0.04
C GLU A 43 -6.73 -9.96 0.03
N ALA A 44 -7.41 -9.35 1.01
CA ALA A 44 -8.85 -9.47 1.13
C ALA A 44 -9.60 -8.92 -0.10
N LEU A 45 -9.16 -7.78 -0.64
CA LEU A 45 -9.74 -7.18 -1.84
C LEU A 45 -9.48 -8.01 -3.11
N ARG A 46 -8.28 -8.59 -3.24
CA ARG A 46 -7.97 -9.50 -4.35
C ARG A 46 -8.88 -10.71 -4.34
N LYS A 47 -9.05 -11.34 -3.18
CA LYS A 47 -9.93 -12.50 -3.02
C LYS A 47 -11.39 -12.15 -3.35
N ASP A 48 -11.88 -10.99 -2.89
CA ASP A 48 -13.23 -10.53 -3.21
C ASP A 48 -13.43 -10.34 -4.73
N THR A 49 -12.43 -9.76 -5.40
CA THR A 49 -12.45 -9.60 -6.86
C THR A 49 -12.44 -10.95 -7.60
N GLU A 50 -11.68 -11.93 -7.11
CA GLU A 50 -11.65 -13.29 -7.68
C GLU A 50 -12.98 -14.04 -7.48
N GLU A 51 -13.63 -13.85 -6.33
CA GLU A 51 -14.85 -14.57 -5.95
C GLU A 51 -16.10 -14.02 -6.64
N TYR A 52 -16.17 -12.70 -6.85
CA TYR A 52 -17.36 -12.02 -7.38
C TYR A 52 -17.15 -11.41 -8.78
N GLY A 53 -15.93 -11.40 -9.30
CA GLY A 53 -15.58 -10.77 -10.57
C GLY A 53 -15.64 -9.25 -10.51
N LEU A 54 -15.10 -8.59 -11.54
CA LEU A 54 -15.44 -7.18 -11.80
C LEU A 54 -16.85 -7.15 -12.41
N PRO A 55 -17.74 -6.21 -12.02
CA PRO A 55 -18.99 -6.02 -12.75
C PRO A 55 -18.70 -5.75 -14.22
N ASP A 56 -19.53 -6.27 -15.13
CA ASP A 56 -19.38 -6.14 -16.59
C ASP A 56 -19.39 -4.69 -17.12
N GLU A 57 -19.53 -3.68 -16.25
CA GLU A 57 -19.56 -2.26 -16.59
C GLU A 57 -18.54 -1.46 -15.77
N PHE A 58 -17.27 -1.49 -16.19
CA PHE A 58 -16.34 -0.35 -16.23
C PHE A 58 -15.37 -0.49 -17.40
#